data_AF-E7RRJ6-F1
#
_entry.id   AF-E7RRJ6-F1
#
_cell.length_a   1.000
_cell.length_b   1.000
_cell.length_c   1.000
_cell.angle_alpha   90.00
_cell.angle_beta   90.00
_cell.angle_gamma   90.00
#
_symmetry.space_group_name_H-M   'P 1'
#
loop_
_entity.id
_entity.type
_entity.pdbx_description
1 polymer ?
#
loop_
_entity_poly.entity_id
_entity_poly.type
_entity_poly.pdbx_seq_one_letter_code
_entity_poly.pdbx_strand_id
1 'polypeptide(L)'
;MIVAASVAIALSANAMGYREACEEARYLTDKMAYELGLSPREYRRVYRTNLEYLLSVDDYDDLYTRHWRARNSALRVALSGRQWSLFIGTDYFYRPLSWRNGGVVLNIRSYAPRYRAPRYCPPPPRPYCRPRDGWDRPHGDFKYKHHKHHRHYKHYDDDDD
;
A
#
# COMPACT_ATOMS: atom_id res chain seq x y z
N MET A 1 -37.46 0.12 33.87
CA MET A 1 -36.51 0.46 32.79
C MET A 1 -35.21 -0.26 33.06
N ILE A 2 -34.81 -1.19 32.19
CA ILE A 2 -33.51 -1.87 32.29
C ILE A 2 -32.56 -1.08 31.39
N VAL A 3 -31.59 -0.39 31.98
CA VAL A 3 -30.50 0.23 31.22
C VAL A 3 -29.57 -0.89 30.80
N ALA A 4 -29.68 -1.32 29.55
CA ALA A 4 -28.70 -2.21 28.94
C ALA A 4 -27.40 -1.43 28.74
N ALA A 5 -26.41 -1.68 29.59
CA ALA A 5 -25.06 -1.18 29.40
C ALA A 5 -24.46 -1.90 28.18
N SER A 6 -24.47 -1.24 27.03
CA SER A 6 -23.72 -1.68 25.86
C SER A 6 -22.23 -1.51 26.13
N VAL A 7 -21.55 -2.60 26.49
CA VAL A 7 -20.07 -2.62 26.51
C VAL A 7 -19.60 -2.49 25.06
N ALA A 8 -19.16 -1.29 24.68
CA ALA A 8 -18.44 -1.08 23.44
C ALA A 8 -17.06 -1.74 23.60
N ILE A 9 -16.88 -2.92 22.98
CA ILE A 9 -15.54 -3.51 22.83
C ILE A 9 -14.81 -2.61 21.84
N ALA A 10 -13.90 -1.77 22.33
CA ALA A 10 -12.95 -1.08 21.48
C ALA A 10 -12.07 -2.16 20.82
N LEU A 11 -12.30 -2.42 19.53
CA LEU A 11 -11.45 -3.30 18.74
C LEU A 11 -10.14 -2.53 18.49
N SER A 12 -9.10 -2.91 19.23
CA SER A 12 -7.76 -2.33 19.04
C SER A 12 -7.21 -2.77 17.68
N ALA A 13 -7.04 -1.82 16.77
CA ALA A 13 -6.27 -2.02 15.55
C ALA A 13 -4.81 -2.32 15.94
N ASN A 14 -4.33 -3.53 15.65
CA ASN A 14 -2.94 -3.89 15.93
C ASN A 14 -2.10 -3.68 14.68
N ALA A 15 -1.23 -2.67 14.71
CA ALA A 15 -0.19 -2.49 13.71
C ALA A 15 0.70 -3.73 13.65
N MET A 16 1.00 -4.18 12.43
CA MET A 16 1.83 -5.37 12.21
C MET A 16 3.25 -5.14 12.77
N GLY A 17 3.71 -6.01 13.66
CA GLY A 17 5.06 -5.93 14.19
C GLY A 17 6.10 -6.11 13.07
N TYR A 18 7.30 -5.54 13.21
CA TYR A 18 8.30 -5.56 12.15
C TYR A 18 8.60 -6.97 11.58
N ARG A 19 8.78 -7.95 12.48
CA ARG A 19 9.05 -9.35 12.10
C ARG A 19 7.86 -9.99 11.39
N GLU A 20 6.64 -9.69 11.81
CA GLU A 20 5.43 -10.18 11.16
C GLU A 20 5.30 -9.57 9.76
N ALA A 21 5.53 -8.27 9.63
CA ALA A 21 5.53 -7.57 8.34
C ALA A 21 6.57 -8.14 7.37
N CYS A 22 7.75 -8.51 7.86
CA CYS A 22 8.74 -9.23 7.07
C CYS A 22 8.21 -10.54 6.49
N GLU A 23 7.55 -11.35 7.32
CA GLU A 23 7.04 -12.67 6.95
C GLU A 23 5.87 -12.55 5.97
N GLU A 24 4.92 -11.65 6.25
CA GLU A 24 3.75 -11.41 5.41
C GLU A 24 4.13 -10.77 4.05
N ALA A 25 5.05 -9.80 4.04
CA ALA A 25 5.55 -9.21 2.80
C ALA A 25 6.28 -10.24 1.93
N ARG A 26 7.04 -11.14 2.56
CA ARG A 26 7.76 -12.21 1.89
C ARG A 26 6.78 -13.20 1.27
N TYR A 27 5.81 -13.65 2.05
CA TYR A 27 4.78 -14.58 1.60
C TYR A 27 3.98 -14.02 0.42
N LEU A 28 3.56 -12.75 0.50
CA LEU A 28 2.89 -12.06 -0.60
C LEU A 28 3.77 -11.99 -1.86
N THR A 29 5.04 -11.65 -1.68
CA THR A 29 5.98 -11.48 -2.81
C THR A 29 6.37 -12.81 -3.45
N ASP A 30 6.51 -13.88 -2.68
CA ASP A 30 6.76 -15.23 -3.20
C ASP A 30 5.62 -15.67 -4.12
N LYS A 31 4.37 -15.39 -3.72
CA LYS A 31 3.22 -15.67 -4.59
C LYS A 31 3.22 -14.82 -5.86
N MET A 32 3.54 -13.53 -5.75
CA MET A 32 3.71 -12.68 -6.93
C MET A 32 4.82 -13.19 -7.84
N ALA A 33 5.92 -13.69 -7.28
CA ALA A 33 7.01 -14.28 -8.06
C ALA A 33 6.55 -15.48 -8.86
N TYR A 34 5.78 -16.36 -8.22
CA TYR A 34 5.22 -17.55 -8.85
C TYR A 34 4.20 -17.21 -9.93
N GLU A 35 3.22 -16.33 -9.64
CA GLU A 35 2.11 -16.04 -10.57
C GLU A 35 2.47 -15.04 -11.67
N LEU A 36 3.32 -14.06 -11.36
CA LEU A 36 3.70 -13.00 -12.31
C LEU A 36 5.02 -13.33 -13.03
N GLY A 37 5.76 -14.35 -12.59
CA GLY A 37 7.08 -14.67 -13.14
C GLY A 37 8.10 -13.56 -12.88
N LEU A 38 8.27 -13.16 -11.62
CA LEU A 38 9.21 -12.08 -11.27
C LEU A 38 10.66 -12.52 -11.42
N SER A 39 11.49 -11.67 -12.03
CA SER A 39 12.94 -11.80 -11.99
C SER A 39 13.49 -11.55 -10.57
N PRO A 40 14.72 -11.99 -10.25
CA PRO A 40 15.33 -11.73 -8.94
C PRO A 40 15.43 -10.22 -8.59
N ARG A 41 15.58 -9.35 -9.59
CA ARG A 41 15.61 -7.89 -9.39
C ARG A 41 14.23 -7.34 -9.06
N GLU A 42 13.20 -7.75 -9.82
CA GLU A 42 11.81 -7.36 -9.55
C GLU A 42 11.35 -7.87 -8.20
N TYR A 43 11.65 -9.13 -7.86
CA TYR A 43 11.35 -9.73 -6.56
C TYR A 43 11.80 -8.84 -5.40
N ARG A 44 13.07 -8.41 -5.40
CA ARG A 44 13.61 -7.56 -4.31
C ARG A 44 12.89 -6.21 -4.21
N ARG A 45 12.55 -5.62 -5.36
CA ARG A 45 11.83 -4.33 -5.40
C ARG A 45 10.41 -4.47 -4.90
N VAL A 46 9.69 -5.48 -5.37
CA VAL A 46 8.31 -5.81 -4.95
C VAL A 46 8.27 -6.14 -3.45
N TYR A 47 9.22 -6.95 -2.97
CA TYR A 47 9.35 -7.29 -1.55
C TYR A 47 9.45 -6.04 -0.67
N ARG A 48 10.38 -5.13 -0.99
CA ARG A 48 10.58 -3.90 -0.23
C ARG A 48 9.35 -3.01 -0.23
N THR A 49 8.70 -2.84 -1.39
CA THR A 49 7.47 -2.06 -1.53
C THR A 49 6.30 -2.67 -0.76
N ASN A 50 6.19 -4.00 -0.72
CA ASN A 50 5.19 -4.69 0.11
C ASN A 50 5.47 -4.50 1.60
N LEU A 51 6.72 -4.68 2.04
CA LEU A 51 7.11 -4.50 3.43
C LEU A 51 6.83 -3.08 3.93
N GLU A 52 7.22 -2.07 3.15
CA GLU A 52 6.95 -0.66 3.47
C GLU A 52 5.44 -0.38 3.62
N TYR A 53 4.63 -0.93 2.71
CA TYR A 53 3.17 -0.80 2.81
C TYR A 53 2.61 -1.44 4.08
N LEU A 54 3.00 -2.68 4.39
CA LEU A 54 2.50 -3.39 5.58
C LEU A 54 2.89 -2.69 6.89
N LEU A 55 4.07 -2.07 6.95
CA LEU A 55 4.50 -1.28 8.11
C LEU A 55 3.81 0.08 8.25
N SER A 56 3.13 0.53 7.19
CA SER A 56 2.50 1.86 7.12
C SER A 56 0.98 1.84 7.27
N VAL A 57 0.39 0.67 7.46
CA VAL A 57 -1.06 0.51 7.67
C VAL A 57 -1.24 0.03 9.10
N ASP A 58 -1.85 0.85 9.93
CA ASP A 58 -2.13 0.50 11.33
C ASP A 58 -3.62 0.38 11.65
N ASP A 59 -4.50 1.01 10.85
CA ASP A 59 -5.96 0.98 11.08
C ASP A 59 -6.80 0.82 9.79
N TYR A 60 -8.12 0.65 9.97
CA TYR A 60 -9.13 0.60 8.93
C TYR A 60 -9.04 1.79 7.97
N ASP A 61 -8.86 2.99 8.51
CA ASP A 61 -8.83 4.25 7.74
C ASP A 61 -7.60 4.37 6.82
N ASP A 62 -6.56 3.57 7.03
CA ASP A 62 -5.38 3.50 6.17
C ASP A 62 -5.55 2.57 4.96
N LEU A 63 -6.57 1.71 4.99
CA LEU A 63 -6.82 0.79 3.89
C LEU A 63 -7.21 1.55 2.62
N TYR A 64 -6.49 1.24 1.55
CA TYR A 64 -6.75 1.77 0.21
C TYR A 64 -6.61 3.31 0.06
N THR A 65 -5.93 3.96 1.00
CA THR A 65 -5.67 5.40 0.97
C THR A 65 -4.27 5.73 0.44
N ARG A 66 -3.53 6.64 1.08
CA ARG A 66 -2.25 7.18 0.62
C ARG A 66 -1.19 6.08 0.45
N HIS A 67 -1.02 5.23 1.45
CA HIS A 67 0.02 4.20 1.46
C HIS A 67 -0.23 3.13 0.39
N TRP A 68 -1.49 2.75 0.19
CA TRP A 68 -1.89 1.84 -0.88
C TRP A 68 -1.64 2.42 -2.29
N ARG A 69 -1.98 3.71 -2.50
CA ARG A 69 -1.68 4.40 -3.78
C ARG A 69 -0.18 4.47 -4.05
N ALA A 70 0.61 4.81 -3.03
CA ALA A 70 2.07 4.87 -3.12
C ALA A 70 2.65 3.51 -3.49
N ARG A 71 2.22 2.43 -2.81
CA ARG A 71 2.60 1.05 -3.13
C ARG A 71 2.30 0.70 -4.58
N ASN A 72 1.07 0.89 -5.02
CA ASN A 72 0.65 0.49 -6.36
C ASN A 72 1.33 1.32 -7.46
N SER A 73 1.61 2.60 -7.20
CA SER A 73 2.43 3.42 -8.09
C SER A 73 3.86 2.89 -8.19
N ALA A 74 4.48 2.49 -7.08
CA ALA A 74 5.82 1.91 -7.09
C ALA A 74 5.86 0.56 -7.82
N LEU A 75 4.85 -0.28 -7.64
CA LEU A 75 4.72 -1.58 -8.34
C LEU A 75 4.48 -1.40 -9.84
N ARG A 76 3.74 -0.38 -10.27
CA ARG A 76 3.56 -0.05 -11.69
C ARG A 76 4.89 0.22 -12.39
N VAL A 77 5.84 0.85 -11.70
CA VAL A 77 7.19 1.13 -12.22
C VAL A 77 8.09 -0.11 -12.15
N ALA A 78 7.83 -1.01 -11.20
CA ALA A 78 8.64 -2.22 -11.00
C ALA A 78 8.29 -3.37 -11.95
N LEU A 79 7.04 -3.45 -12.42
CA LEU A 79 6.51 -4.57 -13.19
C LEU A 79 6.41 -4.23 -14.68
N SER A 80 6.61 -5.22 -15.55
CA SER A 80 6.30 -5.14 -16.97
C SER A 80 4.80 -4.92 -17.23
N GLY A 81 4.44 -4.51 -18.46
CA GLY A 81 3.03 -4.31 -18.83
C GLY A 81 2.16 -5.54 -18.61
N ARG A 82 2.65 -6.74 -18.97
CA ARG A 82 1.94 -8.01 -18.76
C ARG A 82 1.79 -8.34 -17.28
N GLN A 83 2.86 -8.22 -16.50
CA GLN A 83 2.84 -8.48 -15.06
C GLN A 83 1.91 -7.51 -14.33
N TRP A 84 1.88 -6.24 -14.74
CA TRP A 84 0.95 -5.26 -14.18
C TRP A 84 -0.51 -5.63 -14.45
N SER A 85 -0.85 -6.05 -15.67
CA SER A 85 -2.21 -6.48 -15.99
C SER A 85 -2.66 -7.68 -15.15
N LEU A 86 -1.77 -8.65 -14.92
CA LEU A 86 -2.03 -9.76 -14.01
C LEU A 86 -2.19 -9.27 -12.55
N PHE A 87 -1.28 -8.41 -12.09
CA PHE A 87 -1.30 -7.84 -10.74
C PHE A 87 -2.63 -7.13 -10.41
N ILE A 88 -3.13 -6.28 -11.30
CA ILE A 88 -4.41 -5.57 -11.07
C ILE A 88 -5.63 -6.49 -11.19
N GLY A 89 -5.51 -7.57 -11.97
CA GLY A 89 -6.57 -8.57 -12.12
C GLY A 89 -6.69 -9.55 -10.95
N THR A 90 -5.70 -9.57 -10.05
CA THR A 90 -5.67 -10.45 -8.89
C THR A 90 -5.93 -9.66 -7.61
N ASP A 91 -7.12 -9.85 -7.03
CA ASP A 91 -7.60 -9.07 -5.88
C ASP A 91 -6.64 -9.09 -4.68
N TYR A 92 -6.11 -10.25 -4.31
CA TYR A 92 -5.18 -10.37 -3.17
C TYR A 92 -3.79 -9.79 -3.45
N PHE A 93 -3.47 -9.41 -4.70
CA PHE A 93 -2.27 -8.65 -5.03
C PHE A 93 -2.54 -7.15 -5.03
N TYR A 94 -3.63 -6.74 -5.66
CA TYR A 94 -4.01 -5.34 -5.79
C TYR A 94 -4.46 -4.74 -4.44
N ARG A 95 -5.22 -5.51 -3.67
CA ARG A 95 -5.73 -5.19 -2.34
C ARG A 95 -5.28 -6.27 -1.36
N PRO A 96 -4.00 -6.26 -0.94
CA PRO A 96 -3.45 -7.36 -0.16
C PRO A 96 -3.94 -7.40 1.28
N LEU A 97 -4.45 -6.28 1.81
CA LEU A 97 -5.02 -6.17 3.15
C LEU A 97 -6.53 -6.01 3.08
N SER A 98 -7.26 -6.50 4.08
CA SER A 98 -8.65 -6.15 4.37
C SER A 98 -8.87 -6.03 5.88
N TRP A 99 -10.04 -5.54 6.27
CA TRP A 99 -10.46 -5.51 7.66
C TRP A 99 -11.37 -6.70 7.98
N ARG A 100 -10.99 -7.52 8.97
CA ARG A 100 -11.80 -8.64 9.44
C ARG A 100 -11.63 -8.82 10.94
N ASN A 101 -12.73 -9.14 11.64
CA ASN A 101 -12.73 -9.40 13.08
C ASN A 101 -12.05 -8.32 13.94
N GLY A 102 -12.17 -7.04 13.53
CA GLY A 102 -11.59 -5.92 14.27
C GLY A 102 -10.09 -5.69 14.05
N GLY A 103 -9.51 -6.26 12.99
CA GLY A 103 -8.11 -6.01 12.67
C GLY A 103 -7.81 -6.11 11.17
N VAL A 104 -6.61 -5.68 10.84
CA VAL A 104 -6.02 -5.78 9.50
C VAL A 104 -5.59 -7.22 9.26
N VAL A 105 -6.01 -7.80 8.13
CA VAL A 105 -5.66 -9.17 7.73
C VAL A 105 -5.07 -9.22 6.33
N LEU A 106 -4.07 -10.09 6.12
CA LEU A 106 -3.49 -10.34 4.81
C LEU A 106 -4.38 -11.31 3.99
N ASN A 107 -4.98 -10.79 2.92
CA ASN A 107 -5.99 -11.50 2.12
C ASN A 107 -5.47 -12.80 1.51
N ILE A 108 -4.22 -12.82 1.04
CA ILE A 108 -3.64 -14.00 0.39
C ILE A 108 -3.63 -15.24 1.30
N ARG A 109 -3.56 -15.07 2.63
CA ARG A 109 -3.60 -16.19 3.59
C ARG A 109 -4.93 -16.95 3.52
N SER A 110 -6.03 -16.27 3.21
CA SER A 110 -7.35 -16.89 3.02
C SER A 110 -7.46 -17.65 1.69
N TYR A 111 -6.66 -17.29 0.67
CA TYR A 111 -6.73 -17.89 -0.66
C TYR A 111 -5.69 -19.00 -0.91
N ALA A 112 -4.60 -19.05 -0.14
CA ALA A 112 -3.49 -20.00 -0.38
C ALA A 112 -2.84 -20.52 0.92
N PRO A 113 -3.44 -21.48 1.65
CA PRO A 113 -2.98 -21.85 3.00
C PRO A 113 -1.60 -22.53 3.10
N ARG A 114 -0.90 -22.82 1.99
CA ARG A 114 0.31 -23.66 2.00
C ARG A 114 1.46 -23.02 1.22
N TYR A 115 2.30 -22.24 1.91
CA TYR A 115 3.66 -21.96 1.45
C TYR A 115 4.58 -21.63 2.62
N ARG A 116 5.83 -22.12 2.60
CA ARG A 116 6.87 -21.89 3.61
C ARG A 116 8.05 -21.17 2.96
N ALA A 117 8.36 -19.95 3.41
CA ALA A 117 9.35 -19.08 2.79
C ALA A 117 10.75 -19.16 3.47
N PRO A 118 11.86 -18.87 2.76
CA PRO A 118 13.21 -18.73 3.33
C PRO A 118 13.35 -17.64 4.42
N ARG A 119 14.38 -17.76 5.28
CA ARG A 119 14.47 -17.08 6.61
C ARG A 119 14.97 -15.62 6.64
N TYR A 120 15.39 -15.03 5.52
CA TYR A 120 16.03 -13.71 5.55
C TYR A 120 15.02 -12.57 5.41
N CYS A 121 14.94 -11.70 6.43
CA CYS A 121 14.35 -10.37 6.35
C CYS A 121 15.45 -9.30 6.31
N PRO A 122 15.54 -8.47 5.26
CA PRO A 122 16.43 -7.31 5.25
C PRO A 122 15.99 -6.28 6.32
N PRO A 123 16.85 -5.32 6.72
CA PRO A 123 16.50 -4.28 7.69
C PRO A 123 15.38 -3.35 7.19
N PRO A 124 14.64 -2.67 8.09
CA PRO A 124 13.49 -1.85 7.73
C PRO A 124 13.91 -0.76 6.74
N PRO A 125 13.05 -0.41 5.76
CA PRO A 125 13.24 0.83 5.02
C PRO A 125 13.27 1.98 6.04
N ARG A 126 14.37 2.75 6.05
CA ARG A 126 14.56 3.85 7.01
C ARG A 126 13.39 4.84 6.90
N PRO A 127 12.86 5.36 8.02
CA PRO A 127 11.70 6.24 8.00
C PRO A 127 12.03 7.50 7.19
N TYR A 128 11.31 7.69 6.08
CA TYR A 128 11.29 8.89 5.25
C TYR A 128 12.65 9.52 4.92
N CYS A 129 13.43 8.87 4.06
CA CYS A 129 14.27 9.63 3.13
C CYS A 129 13.54 9.74 1.79
N ARG A 130 13.20 10.98 1.39
CA ARG A 130 12.77 11.30 0.02
C ARG A 130 13.76 10.75 -1.01
N PRO A 131 13.31 10.52 -2.27
CA PRO A 131 13.92 9.57 -3.20
C PRO A 131 15.32 10.02 -3.64
N ARG A 132 16.38 9.26 -3.31
CA ARG A 132 17.67 9.41 -3.99
C ARG A 132 18.60 8.20 -3.91
N ASP A 133 18.13 7.05 -4.35
CA ASP A 133 19.00 5.95 -4.77
C ASP A 133 18.64 5.56 -6.21
N GLY A 134 18.85 6.55 -7.10
CA GLY A 134 19.80 6.43 -8.22
C GLY A 134 19.64 5.37 -9.31
N TRP A 135 18.68 4.44 -9.24
CA TRP A 135 18.70 3.27 -10.13
C TRP A 135 17.56 3.13 -11.13
N ASP A 136 16.57 4.03 -11.14
CA ASP A 136 15.53 4.02 -12.17
C ASP A 136 15.08 5.46 -12.47
N ARG A 137 15.85 6.20 -13.29
CA ARG A 137 15.30 7.36 -13.99
C ARG A 137 14.42 6.83 -15.13
N PRO A 138 13.12 7.14 -15.18
CA PRO A 138 12.37 6.97 -16.42
C PRO A 138 12.97 7.92 -17.45
N HIS A 139 13.37 7.37 -18.58
CA HIS A 139 13.63 8.14 -19.78
C HIS A 139 12.31 8.83 -20.19
N GLY A 140 12.32 10.16 -20.36
CA GLY A 140 11.34 10.89 -21.18
C GLY A 140 9.97 11.23 -20.57
N ASP A 141 9.78 12.54 -20.36
CA ASP A 141 8.62 13.30 -20.83
C ASP A 141 7.20 12.93 -20.37
N PHE A 142 6.85 13.30 -19.13
CA PHE A 142 5.46 13.68 -18.82
C PHE A 142 5.44 15.01 -18.05
N LYS A 143 5.33 16.11 -18.79
CA LYS A 143 5.05 17.44 -18.25
C LYS A 143 3.55 17.55 -17.94
N TYR A 144 3.17 17.36 -16.68
CA TYR A 144 1.85 17.80 -16.21
C TYR A 144 1.88 19.34 -16.11
N LYS A 145 1.18 20.01 -17.02
CA LYS A 145 0.93 21.46 -16.93
C LYS A 145 -0.05 21.70 -15.79
N HIS A 146 0.42 22.33 -14.71
CA HIS A 146 -0.45 22.88 -13.68
C HIS A 146 -1.22 24.07 -14.24
N HIS A 147 -2.51 23.91 -14.54
CA HIS A 147 -3.40 25.04 -14.73
C HIS A 147 -3.73 25.65 -13.36
N LYS A 148 -3.21 26.86 -13.12
CA LYS A 148 -3.59 27.69 -11.96
C LYS A 148 -5.00 28.24 -12.21
N HIS A 149 -5.97 27.84 -11.38
CA HIS A 149 -7.22 28.56 -11.27
C HIS A 149 -7.03 29.78 -10.37
N HIS A 150 -7.02 30.97 -10.95
CA HIS A 150 -7.19 32.22 -10.21
C HIS A 150 -8.68 32.39 -9.90
N ARG A 151 -9.06 32.37 -8.62
CA ARG A 151 -10.38 32.85 -8.17
C ARG A 151 -10.24 34.32 -7.79
N HIS A 152 -10.87 35.19 -8.56
CA HIS A 152 -11.07 36.60 -8.24
C HIS A 152 -12.43 36.71 -7.55
N TYR A 153 -12.47 37.10 -6.27
CA TYR A 153 -13.72 37.55 -5.66
C TYR A 153 -13.91 39.02 -6.02
N LYS A 154 -15.06 39.35 -6.64
CA LYS A 154 -15.53 40.72 -6.80
C LYS A 154 -16.15 41.16 -5.47
N HIS A 155 -15.66 42.28 -4.94
CA HIS A 155 -16.32 43.06 -3.91
C HIS A 155 -17.50 43.79 -4.58
N TYR A 156 -18.71 43.71 -4.02
CA TYR A 156 -19.77 44.68 -4.32
C TYR A 156 -19.73 45.68 -3.17
N ASP A 157 -19.62 46.95 -3.52
CA ASP A 157 -19.77 48.05 -2.58
C ASP A 157 -21.28 48.30 -2.45
N ASP A 158 -21.77 48.25 -1.21
CA ASP A 158 -23.13 48.65 -0.86
C ASP A 158 -23.16 50.18 -0.80
N ASP A 159 -23.74 50.81 -1.83
CA ASP A 159 -24.22 52.20 -1.77
C ASP A 159 -25.64 52.15 -1.17
N ASP A 160 -25.78 52.56 0.10
CA ASP A 160 -27.06 52.91 0.71
C ASP A 160 -27.23 54.44 0.70
N ASP A 161 -28.44 54.87 0.33
CA ASP A 161 -28.98 56.23 0.13
C ASP A 161 -28.68 57.29 1.21
#